data_AF-A0A1G9HZX7-F1
#
_entry.id   AF-A0A1G9HZX7-F1
#
_cell.length_a   1.000
_cell.length_b   1.000
_cell.length_c   1.000
_cell.angle_alpha   90.00
_cell.angle_beta   90.00
_cell.angle_gamma   90.00
#
_symmetry.space_group_name_H-M   'P 1'
#
loop_
_entity.id
_entity.type
_entity.pdbx_description
1 polymer ?
#
loop_
_entity_poly.entity_id
_entity_poly.type
_entity_poly.pdbx_seq_one_letter_code
_entity_poly.pdbx_strand_id
1 'polypeptide(L)'
;MWLKIVLIVLAVIFGIPAILQVTHDIATAPMVAIADRMHPDPGWNAEGENITGGPFCIRYDVDCDSMWRSYRTEQKVAPADVQRISDEALNGAKVKGDCETSPLPSNVTGMYEACSVSAVVDGYDVEVRVLKLSEDSQDRIIQFSLSSVKNRR
;
A
#
# COMPACT_ATOMS: atom_id res chain seq x y z
N MET A 1 -28.07 18.43 -37.86
CA MET A 1 -27.50 17.07 -37.84
C MET A 1 -26.11 17.05 -37.19
N TRP A 2 -25.20 17.91 -37.63
CA TRP A 2 -23.84 18.05 -37.08
C TRP A 2 -23.74 18.30 -35.57
N LEU A 3 -24.56 19.19 -34.99
CA LEU A 3 -24.54 19.44 -33.54
C LEU A 3 -24.84 18.18 -32.71
N LYS A 4 -25.77 17.33 -33.17
CA LYS A 4 -26.08 16.06 -32.49
C LYS A 4 -24.90 15.10 -32.54
N ILE A 5 -24.20 15.04 -33.67
CA ILE A 5 -23.00 14.20 -33.85
C ILE A 5 -21.88 14.70 -32.93
N VAL A 6 -21.63 16.02 -32.88
CA VAL A 6 -20.61 16.62 -32.00
C VAL A 6 -20.92 16.33 -30.52
N LEU A 7 -22.18 16.47 -30.10
CA LEU A 7 -22.59 16.16 -28.72
C LEU A 7 -22.43 14.67 -28.39
N ILE A 8 -22.74 13.76 -29.30
CA ILE A 8 -22.55 12.32 -29.11
C ILE A 8 -21.05 12.01 -28.97
N VAL A 9 -20.21 12.57 -29.85
CA VAL A 9 -18.76 12.36 -29.80
C VAL A 9 -18.17 12.91 -28.49
N LEU A 10 -18.57 14.10 -28.05
CA LEU A 10 -18.16 14.66 -26.76
C LEU A 10 -18.65 13.79 -25.59
N ALA A 11 -19.90 13.32 -25.63
CA ALA A 11 -20.44 12.43 -24.59
C ALA A 11 -19.67 11.11 -24.52
N VAL A 12 -19.21 10.56 -25.64
CA VAL A 12 -18.40 9.34 -25.68
C VAL A 12 -16.97 9.61 -25.17
N ILE A 13 -16.33 10.68 -25.65
CA ILE A 13 -14.96 11.05 -25.28
C ILE A 13 -14.84 11.37 -23.79
N PHE A 14 -15.81 12.06 -23.19
CA PHE A 14 -15.75 12.45 -21.78
C PHE A 14 -16.54 11.51 -20.86
N GLY A 15 -17.68 10.98 -21.32
CA GLY A 15 -18.54 10.14 -20.50
C GLY A 15 -17.95 8.76 -20.22
N ILE A 16 -17.35 8.11 -21.22
CA ILE A 16 -16.76 6.79 -21.01
C ILE A 16 -15.61 6.87 -20.00
N PRO A 17 -14.57 7.73 -20.17
CA PRO A 17 -13.50 7.82 -19.18
C PRO A 17 -13.98 8.17 -17.78
N ALA A 18 -14.98 9.05 -17.66
CA ALA A 18 -15.55 9.39 -16.36
C ALA A 18 -16.21 8.18 -15.68
N ILE A 19 -17.00 7.38 -16.41
CA ILE A 19 -17.61 6.15 -15.87
C ILE A 19 -16.52 5.15 -15.46
N LEU A 20 -15.47 5.00 -16.26
CA LEU A 20 -14.37 4.11 -15.94
C LEU A 20 -13.62 4.53 -14.68
N GLN A 21 -13.33 5.83 -14.55
CA GLN A 21 -12.71 6.40 -13.35
C GLN A 21 -13.58 6.16 -12.12
N VAL A 22 -14.87 6.49 -12.18
CA VAL A 22 -15.81 6.29 -11.07
C VAL A 22 -15.89 4.83 -10.66
N THR A 23 -15.89 3.91 -11.64
CA THR A 23 -15.94 2.47 -11.36
C THR A 23 -14.66 1.99 -10.68
N HIS A 24 -13.50 2.49 -11.13
CA HIS A 24 -12.22 2.21 -10.50
C HIS A 24 -12.19 2.74 -9.06
N ASP A 25 -12.59 3.99 -8.83
CA ASP A 25 -12.61 4.63 -7.51
C ASP A 25 -13.51 3.85 -6.53
N ILE A 26 -14.70 3.45 -6.98
CA ILE A 26 -15.62 2.62 -6.17
C ILE A 26 -14.99 1.26 -5.84
N ALA A 27 -14.38 0.59 -6.82
CA ALA A 27 -13.79 -0.73 -6.63
C ALA A 27 -12.57 -0.69 -5.70
N THR A 28 -11.84 0.41 -5.69
CA THR A 28 -10.59 0.59 -4.94
C THR A 28 -10.78 1.26 -3.59
N ALA A 29 -11.93 1.92 -3.36
CA ALA A 29 -12.24 2.60 -2.10
C ALA A 29 -12.04 1.74 -0.83
N PRO A 30 -12.40 0.45 -0.79
CA PRO A 30 -12.15 -0.38 0.40
C PRO A 30 -10.65 -0.50 0.73
N MET A 31 -9.81 -0.66 -0.29
CA MET A 31 -8.35 -0.77 -0.12
C MET A 31 -7.76 0.55 0.38
N VAL A 32 -8.18 1.68 -0.21
CA VAL A 32 -7.78 3.02 0.23
C VAL A 32 -8.20 3.24 1.69
N ALA A 33 -9.43 2.88 2.06
CA ALA A 33 -9.93 3.05 3.41
C ALA A 33 -9.13 2.22 4.45
N ILE A 34 -8.66 1.02 4.10
CA ILE A 34 -7.76 0.23 4.97
C ILE A 34 -6.39 0.89 5.06
N ALA A 35 -5.82 1.32 3.92
CA ALA A 35 -4.54 2.04 3.86
C ALA A 35 -4.56 3.35 4.65
N ASP A 36 -5.66 4.09 4.63
CA ASP A 36 -5.83 5.36 5.34
C ASP A 36 -5.90 5.15 6.87
N ARG A 37 -6.33 3.97 7.36
CA ARG A 37 -6.26 3.64 8.80
C ARG A 37 -4.82 3.48 9.29
N MET A 38 -3.88 3.15 8.39
CA MET A 38 -2.45 3.04 8.70
C MET A 38 -1.80 4.42 8.67
N HIS A 39 -2.22 5.30 9.59
CA HIS A 39 -1.73 6.68 9.62
C HIS A 39 -0.20 6.73 9.79
N PRO A 40 0.53 7.37 8.86
CA PRO A 40 1.97 7.53 8.97
C PRO A 40 2.30 8.45 10.16
N ASP A 41 3.41 8.17 10.84
CA ASP A 41 3.86 9.04 11.92
C ASP A 41 4.41 10.39 11.42
N PRO A 42 4.37 11.45 12.25
CA PRO A 42 4.95 12.73 11.89
C PRO A 42 6.42 12.62 11.49
N GLY A 43 6.74 12.98 10.24
CA GLY A 43 8.09 12.85 9.68
C GLY A 43 8.28 11.64 8.75
N TRP A 44 7.24 10.86 8.51
CA TRP A 44 7.21 9.85 7.45
C TRP A 44 6.67 10.49 6.17
N ASN A 45 7.55 10.67 5.19
CA ASN A 45 7.22 11.33 3.93
C ASN A 45 6.76 10.30 2.90
N ALA A 46 5.64 10.55 2.23
CA ALA A 46 5.17 9.67 1.16
C ALA A 46 6.21 9.60 0.03
N GLU A 47 6.58 8.38 -0.35
CA GLU A 47 7.56 8.12 -1.41
C GLU A 47 6.86 7.60 -2.66
N GLY A 48 5.83 6.77 -2.52
CA GLY A 48 5.06 6.26 -3.63
C GLY A 48 3.83 5.47 -3.21
N GLU A 49 2.92 5.27 -4.15
CA GLU A 49 1.79 4.37 -3.98
C GLU A 49 1.39 3.75 -5.32
N ASN A 50 0.74 2.59 -5.24
CA ASN A 50 0.05 1.99 -6.36
C ASN A 50 -1.21 1.30 -5.86
N ILE A 51 -2.26 1.35 -6.67
CA ILE A 51 -3.52 0.68 -6.42
C ILE A 51 -3.97 -0.03 -7.68
N THR A 52 -4.25 -1.32 -7.55
CA THR A 52 -4.65 -2.18 -8.65
C THR A 52 -5.97 -2.81 -8.28
N GLY A 53 -7.05 -2.42 -8.96
CA GLY A 53 -8.37 -2.99 -8.71
C GLY A 53 -9.38 -2.61 -9.78
N GLY A 54 -10.58 -3.18 -9.65
CA GLY A 54 -11.67 -2.87 -10.57
C GLY A 54 -11.54 -3.52 -11.95
N PRO A 55 -12.34 -3.06 -12.93
CA PRO A 55 -12.61 -3.80 -14.18
C PRO A 55 -11.42 -3.87 -15.15
N PHE A 56 -10.34 -3.12 -14.90
CA PHE A 56 -9.16 -3.05 -15.76
C PHE A 56 -7.96 -3.79 -15.20
N CYS A 57 -8.12 -4.50 -14.10
CA CYS A 57 -7.00 -5.26 -13.59
C CYS A 57 -6.66 -6.43 -14.52
N ILE A 58 -5.43 -6.42 -15.03
CA ILE A 58 -4.86 -7.52 -15.80
C ILE A 58 -3.70 -8.09 -14.98
N ARG A 59 -3.80 -9.36 -14.56
CA ARG A 59 -2.78 -10.05 -13.77
C ARG A 59 -1.56 -10.39 -14.63
N TYR A 60 -0.68 -9.42 -14.84
CA TYR A 60 0.66 -9.65 -15.39
C TYR A 60 1.66 -9.81 -14.24
N ASP A 61 2.06 -8.69 -13.63
CA ASP A 61 3.13 -8.67 -12.60
C ASP A 61 2.63 -8.31 -11.20
N VAL A 62 1.42 -7.73 -11.09
CA VAL A 62 0.81 -7.30 -9.83
C VAL A 62 -0.55 -7.98 -9.69
N ASP A 63 -0.84 -8.53 -8.51
CA ASP A 63 -2.13 -9.15 -8.24
C ASP A 63 -3.27 -8.13 -8.34
N CYS A 64 -4.43 -8.59 -8.82
CA CYS A 64 -5.63 -7.76 -8.81
C CYS A 64 -6.14 -7.54 -7.40
N ASP A 65 -6.83 -6.44 -7.17
CA ASP A 65 -7.34 -6.07 -5.84
C ASP A 65 -6.19 -6.05 -4.81
N SER A 66 -5.12 -5.36 -5.18
CA SER A 66 -3.95 -5.12 -4.34
C SER A 66 -3.54 -3.66 -4.35
N MET A 67 -2.85 -3.23 -3.31
CA MET A 67 -2.38 -1.86 -3.15
C MET A 67 -1.09 -1.88 -2.34
N TRP A 68 -0.22 -0.89 -2.58
CA TRP A 68 0.87 -0.59 -1.67
C TRP A 68 1.08 0.93 -1.55
N ARG A 69 1.58 1.36 -0.40
CA ARG A 69 2.09 2.70 -0.12
C ARG A 69 3.45 2.58 0.53
N SER A 70 4.37 3.46 0.18
CA SER A 70 5.67 3.56 0.85
C SER A 70 5.89 4.95 1.41
N TYR A 71 6.51 4.98 2.58
CA TYR A 71 6.92 6.19 3.27
C TYR A 71 8.40 6.09 3.60
N ARG A 72 9.11 7.21 3.50
CA ARG A 72 10.52 7.32 3.87
C ARG A 72 10.66 8.22 5.10
N THR A 73 11.51 7.81 6.03
CA THR A 73 11.88 8.64 7.18
C THR A 73 13.35 8.46 7.52
N GLU A 74 13.96 9.51 8.07
CA GLU A 74 15.30 9.49 8.68
C GLU A 74 15.22 9.27 10.19
N GLN A 75 14.01 9.24 10.75
CA GLN A 75 13.78 8.99 12.17
C GLN A 75 13.95 7.49 12.47
N LYS A 76 14.40 7.20 13.70
CA LYS A 76 14.40 5.82 14.20
C LYS A 76 12.95 5.34 14.31
N VAL A 77 12.66 4.21 13.70
CA VAL A 77 11.36 3.53 13.82
C VAL A 77 11.51 2.43 14.87
N ALA A 78 10.80 2.55 15.97
CA ALA A 78 10.78 1.55 17.04
C ALA A 78 9.67 0.51 16.79
N PRO A 79 9.78 -0.69 17.38
CA PRO A 79 8.69 -1.67 17.35
C PRO A 79 7.35 -1.13 17.87
N ALA A 80 7.39 -0.19 18.81
CA ALA A 80 6.20 0.44 19.37
C ALA A 80 5.42 1.28 18.34
N ASP A 81 6.11 1.94 17.41
CA ASP A 81 5.48 2.77 16.38
C ASP A 81 4.67 1.89 15.41
N VAL A 82 5.25 0.75 15.01
CA VAL A 82 4.56 -0.25 14.18
C VAL A 82 3.47 -0.98 14.95
N GLN A 83 3.67 -1.24 16.25
CA GLN A 83 2.65 -1.87 17.10
C GLN A 83 1.44 -0.94 17.26
N ARG A 84 1.64 0.37 17.40
CA ARG A 84 0.54 1.35 17.43
C ARG A 84 -0.31 1.28 16.16
N ILE A 85 0.32 1.27 14.99
CA ILE A 85 -0.38 1.09 13.70
C ILE A 85 -1.14 -0.24 13.69
N SER A 86 -0.54 -1.31 14.21
CA SER A 86 -1.19 -2.61 14.30
C SER A 86 -2.41 -2.62 15.22
N ASP A 87 -2.32 -1.96 16.38
CA ASP A 87 -3.41 -1.86 17.35
C ASP A 87 -4.60 -1.09 16.76
N GLU A 88 -4.33 -0.03 15.99
CA GLU A 88 -5.34 0.82 15.35
C GLU A 88 -5.96 0.20 14.09
N ALA A 89 -5.15 -0.45 13.24
CA ALA A 89 -5.56 -0.86 11.89
C ALA A 89 -5.59 -2.38 11.65
N LEU A 90 -4.89 -3.17 12.46
CA LEU A 90 -4.67 -4.61 12.25
C LEU A 90 -5.12 -5.48 13.43
N ASN A 91 -6.03 -4.98 14.26
CA ASN A 91 -6.58 -5.67 15.44
C ASN A 91 -5.51 -6.14 16.45
N GLY A 92 -4.41 -5.38 16.59
CA GLY A 92 -3.33 -5.67 17.53
C GLY A 92 -2.49 -6.89 17.16
N ALA A 93 -2.34 -7.18 15.88
CA ALA A 93 -1.41 -8.18 15.41
C ALA A 93 0.02 -7.90 15.93
N LYS A 94 0.74 -8.96 16.29
CA LYS A 94 2.04 -8.82 16.93
C LYS A 94 3.12 -8.48 15.91
N VAL A 95 3.89 -7.42 16.16
CA VAL A 95 5.09 -7.08 15.40
C VAL A 95 6.15 -8.19 15.55
N LYS A 96 6.72 -8.61 14.42
CA LYS A 96 7.82 -9.57 14.32
C LYS A 96 9.13 -8.81 14.04
N GLY A 97 10.19 -9.18 14.74
CA GLY A 97 11.51 -8.55 14.61
C GLY A 97 11.65 -7.26 15.41
N ASP A 98 12.79 -6.60 15.24
CA ASP A 98 13.11 -5.30 15.83
C ASP A 98 13.35 -4.26 14.72
N CYS A 99 12.47 -3.26 14.65
CA CYS A 99 12.51 -2.23 13.61
C CYS A 99 13.76 -1.34 13.69
N GLU A 100 14.39 -1.25 14.87
CA GLU A 100 15.55 -0.41 15.12
C GLU A 100 16.85 -1.20 14.98
N THR A 101 16.94 -2.36 15.65
CA THR A 101 18.22 -3.05 15.88
C THR A 101 18.40 -4.38 15.16
N SER A 102 17.38 -4.89 14.45
CA SER A 102 17.51 -6.13 13.68
C SER A 102 18.75 -6.05 12.79
N PRO A 103 19.76 -6.93 12.92
CA PRO A 103 20.99 -6.84 12.14
C PRO A 103 20.75 -7.22 10.67
N LEU A 104 21.51 -6.61 9.76
CA LEU A 104 21.55 -7.01 8.36
C LEU A 104 22.19 -8.39 8.26
N PRO A 105 21.53 -9.35 7.59
CA PRO A 105 22.17 -10.62 7.28
C PRO A 105 23.43 -10.37 6.43
N SER A 106 24.49 -11.10 6.73
CA SER A 106 25.83 -10.91 6.14
C SER A 106 25.91 -11.13 4.62
N ASN A 107 24.84 -11.58 3.98
CA ASN A 107 24.73 -11.87 2.56
C ASN A 107 23.72 -10.96 1.81
N VAL A 108 23.24 -9.88 2.43
CA VAL A 108 22.28 -8.96 1.81
C VAL A 108 22.98 -7.67 1.36
N THR A 109 23.02 -7.45 0.06
CA THR A 109 23.42 -6.17 -0.57
C THR A 109 22.16 -5.51 -1.15
N GLY A 110 21.29 -4.98 -0.28
CA GLY A 110 20.02 -4.39 -0.70
C GLY A 110 19.09 -4.06 0.45
N MET A 111 17.84 -3.74 0.14
CA MET A 111 16.80 -3.51 1.15
C MET A 111 16.52 -4.79 1.94
N TYR A 112 16.49 -4.67 3.25
CA TYR A 112 16.22 -5.75 4.20
C TYR A 112 15.07 -5.39 5.12
N GLU A 113 14.19 -6.34 5.39
CA GLU A 113 13.09 -6.19 6.34
C GLU A 113 13.62 -6.25 7.78
N ALA A 114 13.60 -5.12 8.49
CA ALA A 114 13.96 -5.03 9.90
C ALA A 114 12.87 -5.59 10.81
N CYS A 115 11.61 -5.27 10.50
CA CYS A 115 10.45 -5.79 11.21
C CYS A 115 9.22 -5.79 10.29
N SER A 116 8.22 -6.57 10.68
CA SER A 116 6.94 -6.62 9.98
C SER A 116 5.78 -6.96 10.90
N VAL A 117 4.59 -6.59 10.48
CA VAL A 117 3.33 -7.07 11.05
C VAL A 117 2.37 -7.38 9.92
N SER A 118 1.64 -8.48 10.05
CA SER A 118 0.64 -8.87 9.07
C SER A 118 -0.62 -9.39 9.74
N ALA A 119 -1.76 -9.12 9.11
CA ALA A 119 -3.08 -9.54 9.56
C ALA A 119 -4.04 -9.67 8.37
N VAL A 120 -5.20 -10.27 8.62
CA VAL A 120 -6.31 -10.24 7.66
C VAL A 120 -7.34 -9.23 8.16
N VAL A 121 -7.67 -8.24 7.34
CA VAL A 121 -8.64 -7.18 7.65
C VAL A 121 -9.61 -7.05 6.49
N ASP A 122 -10.91 -7.11 6.76
CA ASP A 122 -11.98 -6.89 5.77
C ASP A 122 -11.82 -7.69 4.45
N GLY A 123 -11.24 -8.90 4.52
CA GLY A 123 -11.01 -9.77 3.35
C GLY A 123 -9.70 -9.51 2.59
N TYR A 124 -8.79 -8.72 3.15
CA TYR A 124 -7.46 -8.45 2.59
C TYR A 124 -6.37 -8.98 3.52
N ASP A 125 -5.35 -9.60 2.94
CA ASP A 125 -4.04 -9.75 3.54
C ASP A 125 -3.39 -8.38 3.62
N VAL A 126 -3.13 -7.90 4.83
CA VAL A 126 -2.49 -6.62 5.07
C VAL A 126 -1.15 -6.87 5.73
N GLU A 127 -0.13 -6.15 5.27
CA GLU A 127 1.22 -6.25 5.78
C GLU A 127 1.88 -4.87 5.85
N VAL A 128 2.52 -4.60 6.97
CA VAL A 128 3.37 -3.44 7.20
C VAL A 128 4.80 -3.95 7.37
N ARG A 129 5.73 -3.42 6.59
CA ARG A 129 7.16 -3.73 6.66
C ARG A 129 7.96 -2.48 6.92
N VAL A 130 8.98 -2.59 7.77
CA VAL A 130 10.01 -1.57 7.90
C VAL A 130 11.27 -2.12 7.24
N LEU A 131 11.71 -1.45 6.19
CA LEU A 131 12.87 -1.80 5.41
C LEU A 131 14.04 -0.87 5.75
N LYS A 132 15.24 -1.43 5.76
CA LYS A 132 16.52 -0.71 5.89
C LYS A 132 17.47 -1.08 4.76
N LEU A 133 18.33 -0.16 4.38
CA LEU A 133 19.27 -0.34 3.26
C LEU A 133 20.66 -0.80 3.70
N SER A 134 21.16 -0.26 4.81
CA SER A 134 22.47 -0.58 5.40
C SER A 134 22.44 -0.34 6.92
N GLU A 135 23.45 -0.83 7.64
CA GLU A 135 23.57 -0.61 9.10
C GLU A 135 23.82 0.87 9.42
N ASP A 136 24.61 1.53 8.58
CA ASP A 136 25.01 2.92 8.78
C ASP A 136 23.95 3.93 8.29
N SER A 137 22.92 3.46 7.58
CA SER A 137 21.86 4.34 7.07
C SER A 137 20.82 4.61 8.14
N GLN A 138 20.50 5.89 8.32
CA GLN A 138 19.37 6.33 9.15
C GLN A 138 18.03 6.20 8.43
N ASP A 139 18.04 6.07 7.10
CA ASP A 139 16.83 5.94 6.31
C ASP A 139 16.10 4.63 6.63
N ARG A 140 14.80 4.75 6.83
CA ARG A 140 13.84 3.65 6.90
C ARG A 140 12.76 3.87 5.85
N ILE A 141 12.39 2.78 5.20
CA ILE A 141 11.24 2.75 4.30
C ILE A 141 10.15 1.93 4.98
N ILE A 142 9.01 2.55 5.22
CA ILE A 142 7.83 1.89 5.76
C ILE A 142 6.91 1.57 4.58
N GLN A 143 6.71 0.29 4.32
CA GLN A 143 5.85 -0.19 3.24
C GLN A 143 4.56 -0.76 3.84
N PHE A 144 3.44 -0.19 3.44
CA PHE A 144 2.12 -0.77 3.66
C PHE A 144 1.70 -1.48 2.38
N SER A 145 1.31 -2.73 2.49
CA SER A 145 0.78 -3.48 1.36
C SER A 145 -0.47 -4.21 1.79
N LEU A 146 -1.42 -4.32 0.85
CA LEU A 146 -2.59 -5.14 1.01
C LEU A 146 -2.89 -5.89 -0.29
N SER A 147 -3.42 -7.09 -0.18
CA SER A 147 -3.84 -7.93 -1.30
C SER A 147 -5.07 -8.71 -0.91
N SER A 148 -6.05 -8.81 -1.81
CA SER A 148 -7.24 -9.62 -1.57
C SER A 148 -6.86 -11.05 -1.21
N VAL A 149 -7.47 -11.62 -0.16
CA VAL A 149 -7.20 -13.03 0.23
C VAL A 149 -7.55 -14.02 -0.88
N LYS A 150 -8.36 -13.60 -1.86
CA LYS A 150 -8.68 -14.38 -3.07
C LYS A 150 -7.47 -14.57 -3.99
N ASN A 151 -6.41 -13.80 -3.81
CA ASN A 151 -5.17 -13.93 -4.58
C ASN A 151 -4.26 -15.03 -4.04
N ARG A 152 -4.49 -15.53 -2.81
CA ARG A 152 -3.77 -16.69 -2.26
C ARG A 152 -4.00 -17.88 -3.21
N ARG A 153 -2.93 -18.42 -3.76
CA ARG A 153 -2.96 -19.63 -4.59
C ARG A 153 -3.04 -20.89 -3.74
#